data_AF-A0A2C6C166-F1
#
_entry.id   AF-A0A2C6C166-F1
#
_cell.length_a   1.000
_cell.length_b   1.000
_cell.length_c   1.000
_cell.angle_alpha   90.00
_cell.angle_beta   90.00
_cell.angle_gamma   90.00
#
_symmetry.space_group_name_H-M   'P 1'
#
loop_
_entity.id
_entity.type
_entity.pdbx_description
1 polymer ?
#
loop_
_entity_poly.entity_id
_entity_poly.type
_entity_poly.pdbx_seq_one_letter_code
_entity_poly.pdbx_strand_id
1 'polypeptide(L)'
;MSKNIRGGNEKEKVILFVYLQNYLFNDFEEITNIELTDIINSSTQQTINKYTQELEKKGYLLKIKQRPLTYTLAEKITDKL
;
A
#
# COMPACT_ATOMS: atom_id res chain seq x y z
N MET A 1 -20.24 -16.96 -14.44
CA MET A 1 -18.85 -16.54 -14.76
C MET A 1 -18.84 -15.02 -14.68
N SER A 2 -18.53 -14.45 -13.50
CA SER A 2 -18.57 -12.99 -13.31
C SER A 2 -17.34 -12.37 -13.95
N LYS A 3 -17.54 -11.33 -14.77
CA LYS A 3 -16.46 -10.56 -15.40
C LYS A 3 -15.63 -9.91 -14.29
N ASN A 4 -14.35 -10.29 -14.16
CA ASN A 4 -13.40 -9.59 -13.31
C ASN A 4 -13.25 -8.14 -13.82
N ILE A 5 -13.95 -7.22 -13.18
CA ILE A 5 -13.80 -5.78 -13.36
C ILE A 5 -12.42 -5.42 -12.81
N ARG A 6 -11.38 -5.36 -13.66
CA ARG A 6 -10.01 -4.79 -13.44
C ARG A 6 -9.58 -4.64 -11.96
N GLY A 7 -9.72 -5.70 -11.18
CA GLY A 7 -9.56 -5.65 -9.73
C GLY A 7 -8.18 -6.17 -9.36
N GLY A 8 -7.36 -5.33 -8.71
CA GLY A 8 -6.10 -5.78 -8.11
C GLY A 8 -6.32 -6.98 -7.18
N ASN A 9 -5.24 -7.69 -6.87
CA ASN A 9 -5.28 -8.81 -5.93
C ASN A 9 -5.88 -8.33 -4.58
N GLU A 10 -6.71 -9.14 -3.92
CA GLU A 10 -7.35 -8.76 -2.63
C GLU A 10 -6.34 -8.21 -1.61
N LYS A 11 -5.12 -8.76 -1.59
CA LYS A 11 -4.05 -8.25 -0.72
C LYS A 11 -3.56 -6.84 -1.11
N GLU A 12 -3.50 -6.53 -2.40
CA GLU A 12 -3.16 -5.19 -2.88
C GLU A 12 -4.23 -4.17 -2.46
N LYS A 13 -5.51 -4.55 -2.54
CA LYS A 13 -6.62 -3.69 -2.12
C LYS A 13 -6.55 -3.40 -0.62
N VAL A 14 -6.30 -4.41 0.21
CA VAL A 14 -6.15 -4.24 1.67
C VAL A 14 -4.99 -3.30 1.99
N ILE A 15 -3.83 -3.49 1.35
CA ILE A 15 -2.67 -2.62 1.56
C ILE A 15 -2.98 -1.18 1.14
N LEU A 16 -3.55 -0.98 -0.06
CA LEU A 16 -3.93 0.37 -0.51
C LEU A 16 -4.97 1.02 0.39
N PHE A 17 -5.90 0.24 0.95
CA PHE A 17 -6.88 0.75 1.90
C PHE A 17 -6.20 1.31 3.15
N VAL A 18 -5.19 0.64 3.70
CA VAL A 18 -4.42 1.17 4.84
C VAL A 18 -3.74 2.49 4.48
N TYR A 19 -3.08 2.56 3.32
CA TYR A 19 -2.44 3.80 2.87
C TYR A 19 -3.45 4.94 2.67
N LEU A 20 -4.64 4.66 2.13
CA LEU A 20 -5.71 5.65 1.98
C LEU A 20 -6.24 6.14 3.33
N GLN A 21 -6.48 5.24 4.29
CA GLN A 21 -6.91 5.64 5.63
C GLN A 21 -5.85 6.51 6.31
N ASN A 22 -4.58 6.10 6.23
CA ASN A 22 -3.49 6.88 6.79
C ASN A 22 -3.35 8.26 6.14
N TYR A 23 -3.50 8.33 4.81
CA TYR A 23 -3.51 9.60 4.08
C TYR A 23 -4.65 10.52 4.54
N LEU A 24 -5.86 9.98 4.73
CA LEU A 24 -7.04 10.77 5.08
C LEU A 24 -7.11 11.18 6.55
N PHE A 25 -6.52 10.41 7.46
CA PHE A 25 -6.76 10.56 8.90
C PHE A 25 -5.50 10.75 9.75
N ASN A 26 -4.29 10.54 9.22
CA ASN A 26 -3.03 10.59 9.96
C ASN A 26 -2.00 11.54 9.31
N ASP A 27 -2.43 12.70 8.81
CA ASP A 27 -1.54 13.78 8.34
C ASP A 27 -0.42 13.35 7.37
N PHE A 28 -0.70 12.36 6.52
CA PHE A 28 0.23 11.83 5.52
C PHE A 28 1.50 11.17 6.10
N GLU A 29 1.42 10.65 7.33
CA GLU A 29 2.55 9.99 7.97
C GLU A 29 3.11 8.84 7.12
N GLU A 30 4.44 8.71 7.06
CA GLU A 30 5.09 7.62 6.33
C GLU A 30 4.81 6.29 7.02
N ILE A 31 4.46 5.24 6.25
CA ILE A 31 4.25 3.89 6.81
C ILE A 31 5.41 2.98 6.41
N THR A 32 6.10 2.42 7.41
CA THR A 32 7.08 1.37 7.17
C THR A 32 6.38 0.04 6.89
N ASN A 33 7.03 -0.83 6.12
CA ASN A 33 6.51 -2.19 5.90
C ASN A 33 6.49 -3.03 7.17
N ILE A 34 7.25 -2.67 8.20
CA ILE A 34 7.19 -3.32 9.51
C ILE A 34 5.86 -2.96 10.17
N GLU A 35 5.54 -1.67 10.30
CA GLU A 35 4.26 -1.21 10.87
C GLU A 35 3.07 -1.71 10.04
N LEU A 36 3.18 -1.71 8.71
CA LEU A 36 2.13 -2.24 7.84
C LEU A 36 1.88 -3.74 8.07
N THR A 37 2.91 -4.50 8.45
CA THR A 37 2.76 -5.91 8.82
C THR A 37 1.95 -6.03 10.11
N ASP A 38 2.23 -5.19 11.09
CA ASP A 38 1.52 -5.16 12.37
C ASP A 38 0.06 -4.71 12.21
N ILE A 39 -0.20 -3.69 11.36
CA ILE A 39 -1.56 -3.20 11.06
C ILE A 39 -2.39 -4.29 10.37
N ILE A 40 -1.84 -4.98 9.37
CA ILE A 40 -2.58 -5.98 8.61
C ILE A 40 -2.74 -7.29 9.39
N ASN A 41 -1.78 -7.63 10.24
CA ASN A 41 -1.71 -8.76 11.20
C ASN A 41 -2.02 -10.18 10.64
N SER A 42 -2.35 -10.28 9.35
CA SER A 42 -2.79 -11.48 8.64
C SER A 42 -1.86 -11.81 7.48
N SER A 43 -0.66 -11.24 7.47
CA SER A 43 0.33 -11.36 6.39
C SER A 43 1.73 -11.24 6.96
N THR A 44 2.67 -12.00 6.42
CA THR A 44 4.07 -11.90 6.82
C THR A 44 4.73 -10.66 6.23
N GLN A 45 5.80 -10.16 6.85
CA GLN A 45 6.57 -9.04 6.31
C GLN A 45 7.07 -9.30 4.88
N GLN A 46 7.44 -10.55 4.56
CA GLN A 46 7.82 -10.95 3.19
C GLN A 46 6.65 -10.76 2.20
N THR A 47 5.43 -11.09 2.61
CA THR A 47 4.22 -10.89 1.81
C THR A 47 3.94 -9.40 1.61
N ILE A 48 4.05 -8.60 2.68
CA ILE A 48 3.89 -7.15 2.61
C ILE A 48 4.92 -6.54 1.65
N ASN A 49 6.21 -6.87 1.79
CA ASN A 49 7.28 -6.41 0.91
C ASN A 49 6.99 -6.69 -0.56
N LYS A 50 6.54 -7.92 -0.87
CA LYS A 50 6.16 -8.30 -2.24
C LYS A 50 5.05 -7.39 -2.77
N TYR A 51 3.96 -7.23 -2.04
CA TYR A 51 2.81 -6.47 -2.55
C TYR A 51 3.06 -4.95 -2.61
N THR A 52 3.83 -4.37 -1.68
CA THR A 52 4.20 -2.96 -1.79
C THR A 52 5.09 -2.69 -3.00
N GLN A 53 5.99 -3.63 -3.34
CA GLN A 53 6.80 -3.54 -4.56
C GLN A 53 5.95 -3.67 -5.83
N GLU A 54 4.93 -4.54 -5.84
CA GLU A 54 4.00 -4.64 -6.97
C GLU A 54 3.14 -3.38 -7.13
N LEU A 55 2.71 -2.78 -6.02
CA LEU A 55 1.98 -1.52 -6.01
C LEU A 55 2.85 -0.33 -6.46
N GLU A 56 4.13 -0.31 -6.08
CA GLU A 56 5.13 0.64 -6.59
C GLU A 56 5.26 0.52 -8.12
N LYS A 57 5.45 -0.69 -8.65
CA LYS A 57 5.52 -0.94 -10.10
C LYS A 57 4.26 -0.48 -10.85
N LYS A 58 3.10 -0.55 -10.20
CA LYS A 58 1.81 -0.09 -10.75
C LYS A 58 1.58 1.42 -10.61
N GLY A 59 2.51 2.13 -9.95
CA GLY A 59 2.45 3.57 -9.70
C GLY A 59 1.39 3.97 -8.67
N TYR A 60 1.05 3.08 -7.75
CA TYR A 60 0.12 3.40 -6.65
C TYR A 60 0.83 3.82 -5.37
N LEU A 61 2.05 3.30 -5.15
CA LEU A 61 2.91 3.69 -4.03
C LEU A 61 4.20 4.31 -4.54
N LEU A 62 4.76 5.21 -3.75
CA LEU A 62 6.08 5.80 -3.95
C LEU A 62 7.00 5.33 -2.82
N LYS A 63 8.15 4.73 -3.16
CA LYS A 63 9.16 4.36 -2.18
C LYS A 63 9.86 5.61 -1.67
N ILE A 64 9.90 5.78 -0.35
CA ILE A 64 10.55 6.93 0.30
C ILE A 64 11.93 6.54 0.86
N LYS A 65 12.02 5.37 1.52
CA LYS A 65 13.26 4.87 2.14
C LYS A 65 13.40 3.36 1.95
N GLN A 66 14.65 2.89 1.89
CA GLN A 66 14.97 1.46 1.74
C GLN A 66 15.16 0.74 3.09
N ARG A 67 15.52 1.47 4.16
CA ARG A 67 15.77 0.92 5.51
C ARG A 67 15.31 1.91 6.62
N PRO A 68 14.27 1.56 7.41
CA PRO A 68 13.31 0.50 7.11
C PRO A 68 12.64 0.76 5.76
N LEU A 69 12.11 -0.29 5.12
CA LEU A 69 11.46 -0.15 3.81
C LEU A 69 10.14 0.61 4.01
N THR A 70 10.03 1.77 3.39
CA THR A 70 8.95 2.75 3.67
C THR A 70 8.37 3.28 2.36
N TYR A 71 7.05 3.40 2.31
CA TYR A 71 6.32 3.96 1.18
C TYR A 71 5.29 5.01 1.62
N THR A 72 4.79 5.74 0.62
CA THR A 72 3.60 6.61 0.72
C THR A 72 2.72 6.42 -0.52
N LEU A 73 1.53 7.03 -0.55
CA LEU A 73 0.69 7.07 -1.76
C LEU A 73 1.37 7.87 -2.87
N ALA A 74 1.30 7.38 -4.10
CA ALA A 74 1.75 8.14 -5.27
C ALA A 74 0.74 9.23 -5.65
N GLU A 75 1.24 10.33 -6.24
CA GLU A 75 0.44 11.49 -6.68
C GLU A 75 -0.76 11.10 -7.57
N LYS A 76 -0.58 10.07 -8.41
CA LYS A 76 -1.62 9.49 -9.28
C LYS A 76 -2.93 9.14 -8.54
N ILE A 77 -2.86 8.82 -7.25
CA ILE A 77 -4.04 8.56 -6.41
C ILE A 77 -4.49 9.85 -5.72
N THR A 78 -3.57 10.60 -5.12
CA THR A 78 -3.91 11.74 -4.28
C THR A 78 -4.55 12.88 -5.07
N ASP A 79 -4.18 13.08 -6.34
CA ASP A 79 -4.79 14.09 -7.21
C ASP A 79 -6.28 13.81 -7.54
N LYS A 80 -6.77 12.60 -7.21
CA LYS A 80 -8.14 12.16 -7.47
C LYS A 80 -9.01 12.12 -6.22
N LEU A 81 -8.43 12.42 -5.05
CA LEU A 81 -9.13 12.53 -3.77
C LEU A 81 -9.55 13.97 -3.54
#